data_AF-A0AB73TBT6-F1
#
_entry.id   AF-A0AB73TBT6-F1
#
_cell.length_a   1.000
_cell.length_b   1.000
_cell.length_c   1.000
_cell.angle_alpha   90.00
_cell.angle_beta   90.00
_cell.angle_gamma   90.00
#
_symmetry.space_group_name_H-M   'P 1'
#
loop_
_entity.id
_entity.type
_entity.pdbx_description
1 polymer ?
#
loop_
_entity_poly.entity_id
_entity_poly.type
_entity_poly.pdbx_seq_one_letter_code
_entity_poly.pdbx_strand_id
1 'polypeptide(L)'
;MVVVGVFIVVTKAWREVAVHGDRMTRGQEDVTDDIVRFADLAYSTDTALADTGRAPGEIHAVAALAGQKRMHTRVASLDLIGENDLVGHITERGARLSVSQRHQPVHRCT
;
A
#
# COMPACT_ATOMS: atom_id res chain seq x y z
N MET A 1 -23.59 0.42 -3.97
CA MET A 1 -22.51 1.04 -4.76
C MET A 1 -21.21 0.63 -4.10
N VAL A 2 -20.38 -0.16 -4.77
CA VAL A 2 -19.07 -0.62 -4.27
C VAL A 2 -18.10 0.55 -4.45
N VAL A 3 -17.43 1.00 -3.39
CA VAL A 3 -16.36 2.00 -3.53
C VAL A 3 -15.09 1.24 -3.87
N VAL A 4 -14.53 1.51 -5.05
CA VAL A 4 -13.39 0.79 -5.60
C VAL A 4 -12.12 1.48 -5.13
N GLY A 5 -11.47 0.97 -4.08
CA GLY A 5 -10.11 1.40 -3.69
C GLY A 5 -9.09 1.05 -4.78
N VAL A 6 -8.06 1.89 -4.95
CA VAL A 6 -7.04 1.69 -5.99
C VAL A 6 -5.78 1.14 -5.34
N PHE A 7 -5.28 0.03 -5.89
CA PHE A 7 -4.03 -0.59 -5.47
C PHE A 7 -2.93 -0.26 -6.46
N ILE A 8 -1.81 0.25 -5.95
CA ILE A 8 -0.57 0.39 -6.73
C ILE A 8 0.33 -0.76 -6.30
N VAL A 9 0.50 -1.74 -7.17
CA VAL A 9 1.29 -2.94 -6.88
C VAL A 9 2.56 -2.92 -7.71
N VAL A 10 3.70 -3.06 -7.05
CA VAL A 10 5.00 -3.28 -7.70
C VAL A 10 5.54 -4.63 -7.25
N THR A 11 5.85 -5.50 -8.20
CA THR A 11 6.53 -6.76 -7.92
C THR A 11 8.04 -6.56 -7.97
N LYS A 12 8.75 -7.05 -6.95
CA LYS A 12 10.21 -6.97 -6.82
C LYS A 12 10.80 -8.36 -6.61
N ALA A 13 11.72 -8.75 -7.48
CA ALA A 13 12.43 -10.04 -7.41
C ALA A 13 13.68 -9.97 -6.51
N TRP A 14 13.51 -9.46 -5.30
CA TRP A 14 14.60 -9.31 -4.33
C TRP A 14 14.76 -10.58 -3.49
N ARG A 15 16.01 -10.99 -3.29
CA ARG A 15 16.39 -12.14 -2.46
C ARG A 15 16.97 -11.65 -1.14
N GLU A 16 16.84 -12.49 -0.10
CA GLU A 16 17.44 -12.21 1.21
C GLU A 16 16.98 -10.86 1.78
N VAL A 17 15.68 -10.60 1.66
CA VAL A 17 15.09 -9.37 2.18
C VAL A 17 14.96 -9.46 3.69
N ALA A 18 15.44 -8.45 4.39
CA ALA A 18 15.22 -8.27 5.82
C ALA A 18 14.71 -6.86 6.11
N VAL A 19 13.83 -6.75 7.11
CA VAL A 19 13.30 -5.48 7.58
C VAL A 19 13.60 -5.35 9.07
N HIS A 20 14.23 -4.25 9.45
CA HIS A 20 14.62 -3.93 10.81
C HIS A 20 14.14 -2.52 11.14
N GLY A 21 12.96 -2.41 11.74
CA GLY A 21 12.28 -1.11 11.91
C GLY A 21 11.96 -0.51 10.55
N ASP A 22 12.37 0.73 10.32
CA ASP A 22 12.19 1.43 9.04
C ASP A 22 13.28 1.12 8.00
N ARG A 23 14.26 0.29 8.34
CA ARG A 23 15.37 -0.06 7.45
C ARG A 23 15.08 -1.36 6.72
N MET A 24 15.28 -1.36 5.41
CA MET A 24 15.15 -2.55 4.57
C MET A 24 16.47 -2.88 3.89
N THR A 25 16.86 -4.15 3.95
CA THR A 25 18.04 -4.65 3.25
C THR A 25 17.68 -5.75 2.27
N ARG A 26 18.52 -5.89 1.24
CA ARG A 26 18.56 -7.01 0.29
C ARG A 26 19.95 -7.64 0.37
N GLY A 27 20.07 -8.77 1.04
CA GLY A 27 21.38 -9.34 1.38
C GLY A 27 22.15 -8.35 2.26
N GLN A 28 23.17 -7.69 1.70
CA GLN A 28 23.97 -6.66 2.39
C GLN A 28 23.69 -5.22 1.92
N GLU A 29 22.86 -5.06 0.88
CA GLU A 29 22.52 -3.76 0.32
C GLU A 29 21.37 -3.14 1.11
N ASP A 30 21.51 -1.85 1.44
CA ASP A 30 20.42 -1.06 2.03
C ASP A 30 19.53 -0.51 0.90
N VAL A 31 18.26 -0.89 0.90
CA VAL A 31 17.27 -0.52 -0.12
C VAL A 31 16.16 0.35 0.47
N THR A 32 16.40 0.96 1.63
CA THR A 32 15.41 1.81 2.31
C THR A 32 14.95 2.96 1.42
N ASP A 33 15.87 3.60 0.70
CA ASP A 33 15.57 4.73 -0.20
C ASP A 33 14.67 4.33 -1.38
N ASP A 34 14.81 3.11 -1.92
CA ASP A 34 13.93 2.60 -2.97
C ASP A 34 12.49 2.48 -2.47
N ILE A 35 12.32 2.06 -1.22
CA ILE A 35 11.01 1.93 -0.57
C ILE A 35 10.41 3.31 -0.26
N VAL A 36 11.22 4.24 0.27
CA VAL A 36 10.78 5.62 0.53
C VAL A 36 10.32 6.28 -0.76
N ARG A 37 11.09 6.16 -1.86
CA ARG A 37 10.68 6.68 -3.17
C ARG A 37 9.36 6.08 -3.65
N PHE A 38 9.10 4.81 -3.36
CA PHE A 38 7.83 4.20 -3.74
C PHE A 38 6.67 4.68 -2.86
N ALA A 39 6.90 4.91 -1.57
CA ALA A 39 5.92 5.54 -0.69
C ALA A 39 5.58 6.97 -1.14
N ASP A 40 6.58 7.75 -1.57
CA ASP A 40 6.37 9.11 -2.12
C ASP A 40 5.56 9.08 -3.42
N LEU A 41 5.79 8.09 -4.28
CA LEU A 41 4.99 7.89 -5.49
C LEU A 41 3.52 7.57 -5.16
N ALA A 42 3.30 6.72 -4.16
CA ALA A 42 1.95 6.41 -3.70
C ALA A 42 1.24 7.64 -3.14
N TYR A 43 1.92 8.43 -2.32
CA TYR A 43 1.40 9.66 -1.74
C TYR A 43 1.07 10.72 -2.79
N SER A 44 1.96 10.94 -3.77
CA SER A 44 1.70 11.86 -4.87
C SER A 44 0.54 11.41 -5.76
N THR A 45 0.36 10.09 -5.94
CA THR A 45 -0.79 9.54 -6.66
C THR A 45 -2.10 9.74 -5.90
N ASP A 46 -2.12 9.52 -4.57
CA ASP A 46 -3.29 9.80 -3.72
C ASP A 46 -3.70 11.28 -3.79
N THR A 47 -2.71 12.17 -3.70
CA THR A 47 -2.92 13.62 -3.83
C THR A 47 -3.53 13.98 -5.18
N ALA A 48 -2.96 13.47 -6.28
CA ALA A 48 -3.47 13.75 -7.63
C ALA A 48 -4.88 13.17 -7.87
N LEU A 49 -5.23 12.06 -7.24
CA LEU A 49 -6.57 11.46 -7.36
C LEU A 49 -7.60 12.17 -6.46
N ALA A 50 -7.18 12.69 -5.30
CA ALA A 50 -8.03 13.53 -4.47
C ALA A 50 -8.51 14.78 -5.25
N ASP A 51 -7.64 15.37 -6.05
CA ASP A 51 -7.98 16.51 -6.93
C ASP A 51 -9.05 16.16 -7.98
N THR A 52 -9.23 14.88 -8.30
CA THR A 52 -10.27 14.37 -9.23
C THR A 52 -11.57 13.94 -8.53
N GLY A 53 -11.69 14.15 -7.22
CA GLY A 53 -12.90 13.86 -6.44
C GLY A 53 -12.92 12.49 -5.76
N ARG A 54 -11.79 11.79 -5.64
CA ARG A 54 -11.67 10.60 -4.78
C ARG A 54 -11.46 10.97 -3.32
N ALA A 55 -11.97 10.14 -2.41
CA ALA A 55 -11.71 10.35 -0.98
C ALA A 55 -10.23 10.05 -0.67
N PRO A 56 -9.52 10.93 0.06
CA PRO A 56 -8.17 10.65 0.54
C PRO A 56 -8.12 9.33 1.31
N GLY A 57 -7.08 8.52 1.08
CA GLY A 57 -6.91 7.23 1.74
C GLY A 57 -7.54 6.03 1.01
N GLU A 58 -8.04 6.24 -0.21
CA GLU A 58 -8.45 5.16 -1.12
C GLU A 58 -7.29 4.54 -1.90
N ILE A 59 -6.07 5.07 -1.76
CA ILE A 59 -4.85 4.51 -2.35
C ILE A 59 -4.13 3.58 -1.38
N HIS A 60 -3.81 2.39 -1.89
CA HIS A 60 -3.07 1.37 -1.16
C HIS A 60 -1.86 0.94 -1.98
N ALA A 61 -0.66 1.30 -1.53
CA ALA A 61 0.57 0.89 -2.18
C ALA A 61 1.11 -0.40 -1.56
N VAL A 62 1.48 -1.33 -2.43
CA VAL A 62 1.97 -2.65 -2.06
C VAL A 62 3.23 -2.99 -2.86
N ALA A 63 4.30 -3.33 -2.16
CA ALA A 63 5.45 -3.98 -2.76
C ALA A 63 5.34 -5.49 -2.55
N ALA A 64 5.12 -6.21 -3.66
CA ALA A 64 5.04 -7.65 -3.68
C ALA A 64 6.43 -8.26 -3.88
N LEU A 65 6.91 -9.03 -2.91
CA LEU A 65 8.22 -9.67 -2.97
C LEU A 65 8.10 -11.03 -3.65
N ALA A 66 8.71 -11.14 -4.83
CA ALA A 66 8.55 -12.29 -5.70
C ALA A 66 9.07 -13.56 -5.05
N GLY A 67 8.30 -14.65 -5.14
CA GLY A 67 8.65 -15.95 -4.56
C GLY A 67 8.66 -16.00 -3.03
N GLN A 68 8.36 -14.90 -2.33
CA GLN A 68 8.24 -14.90 -0.85
C GLN A 68 6.84 -15.33 -0.40
N LYS A 69 6.77 -15.87 0.82
CA LYS A 69 5.54 -16.26 1.53
C LYS A 69 5.63 -15.84 3.00
N ARG A 70 4.48 -15.60 3.63
CA ARG A 70 4.34 -15.21 5.05
C ARG A 70 5.12 -13.96 5.42
N MET A 71 5.33 -13.07 4.45
CA MET A 71 5.95 -11.77 4.68
C MET A 71 4.86 -10.72 4.65
N HIS A 72 4.57 -10.15 5.82
CA HIS A 72 3.63 -9.05 5.99
C HIS A 72 4.28 -8.03 6.92
N THR A 73 4.82 -6.97 6.34
CA THR A 73 5.38 -5.86 7.11
C THR A 73 5.00 -4.53 6.47
N ARG A 74 5.20 -3.45 7.21
CA ARG A 74 4.95 -2.09 6.73
C ARG A 74 6.19 -1.25 6.98
N VAL A 75 6.61 -0.52 5.96
CA VAL A 75 7.69 0.47 6.04
C VAL A 75 7.15 1.79 5.50
N ALA A 76 7.31 2.87 6.27
CA ALA A 76 6.62 4.15 6.06
C ALA A 76 5.10 3.97 5.93
N SER A 77 4.58 3.96 4.71
CA SER A 77 3.15 3.78 4.38
C SER A 77 2.90 2.64 3.40
N LEU A 78 3.94 1.86 3.10
CA LEU A 78 3.93 0.82 2.09
C LEU A 78 3.77 -0.57 2.72
N ASP A 79 2.79 -1.34 2.24
CA ASP A 79 2.64 -2.73 2.63
C ASP A 79 3.64 -3.59 1.83
N LEU A 80 4.53 -4.28 2.53
CA LEU A 80 5.49 -5.24 1.97
C LEU A 80 4.93 -6.64 2.17
N ILE A 81 4.53 -7.27 1.06
CA ILE A 81 3.77 -8.51 1.05
C ILE A 81 4.52 -9.57 0.24
N GLY A 82 4.54 -10.81 0.70
CA GLY A 82 4.99 -11.92 -0.13
C GLY A 82 4.05 -12.10 -1.33
N GLU A 83 4.58 -12.27 -2.54
CA GLU A 83 3.76 -12.36 -3.77
C GLU A 83 2.60 -13.36 -3.67
N ASN A 84 2.80 -14.48 -2.98
CA ASN A 84 1.80 -15.52 -2.82
C ASN A 84 0.63 -15.12 -1.90
N ASP A 85 0.85 -14.15 -1.02
CA ASP A 85 -0.15 -13.68 -0.05
C ASP A 85 -0.87 -12.41 -0.56
N LEU A 86 -0.39 -11.83 -1.66
CA LEU A 86 -0.87 -10.57 -2.24
C LEU A 86 -2.36 -10.59 -2.57
N VAL A 87 -2.86 -11.67 -3.18
CA VAL A 87 -4.27 -11.78 -3.57
C VAL A 87 -5.18 -11.80 -2.33
N GLY A 88 -4.77 -12.51 -1.27
CA GLY A 88 -5.47 -12.50 0.02
C GLY A 88 -5.51 -11.09 0.62
N HIS A 89 -4.35 -10.42 0.67
CA HIS A 89 -4.23 -9.06 1.20
C HIS A 89 -5.16 -8.05 0.49
N ILE A 90 -5.21 -8.10 -0.84
CA ILE A 90 -6.07 -7.20 -1.64
C ILE A 90 -7.56 -7.50 -1.39
N THR A 91 -7.94 -8.78 -1.39
CA THR A 91 -9.35 -9.19 -1.26
C THR A 91 -9.92 -8.96 0.14
N GLU A 92 -9.12 -9.13 1.21
CA GLU A 92 -9.53 -8.82 2.59
C GLU A 92 -9.88 -7.34 2.77
N ARG A 93 -9.09 -6.42 2.19
CA ARG A 93 -9.41 -4.98 2.22
C ARG A 93 -10.65 -4.66 1.41
N GLY A 94 -10.84 -5.30 0.26
CA GLY A 94 -12.07 -5.18 -0.53
C GLY A 94 -13.31 -5.53 0.30
N ALA A 95 -13.24 -6.55 1.15
CA ALA A 95 -14.32 -6.93 2.05
C ALA A 95 -14.54 -5.90 3.19
N ARG A 96 -13.49 -5.35 3.80
CA ARG A 96 -13.61 -4.34 4.87
C ARG A 96 -14.21 -3.00 4.41
N LEU A 97 -13.88 -2.55 3.20
CA LEU A 97 -14.44 -1.33 2.63
C LEU A 97 -15.97 -1.42 2.46
N SER A 98 -16.51 -2.64 2.31
CA SER A 98 -17.97 -2.85 2.21
C SER A 98 -18.73 -2.68 3.53
N VAL A 99 -18.04 -2.73 4.68
CA VAL A 99 -18.68 -2.76 6.02
C VAL A 99 -18.66 -1.39 6.74
N SER A 100 -17.67 -0.54 6.46
CA SER A 100 -17.31 0.56 7.39
C SER A 100 -17.65 1.99 6.97
N GLN A 101 -18.12 2.26 5.75
CA GLN A 101 -18.38 3.66 5.32
C GLN A 101 -19.86 4.02 5.37
N ARG A 102 -20.41 4.10 6.59
CA ARG A 102 -21.67 4.79 6.89
C ARG A 102 -21.36 6.22 7.36
N HIS A 103 -21.66 7.18 6.48
CA HIS A 103 -21.92 8.61 6.72
C HIS A 103 -21.05 9.35 7.76
N GLN A 104 -20.19 10.25 7.26
CA GLN A 104 -19.98 11.53 7.92
C GLN A 104 -20.38 12.65 6.93
N PRO A 105 -21.36 13.50 7.26
CA PRO A 105 -21.72 14.63 6.41
C PRO A 105 -20.61 15.68 6.52
N VAL A 106 -19.93 15.95 5.41
CA VAL A 106 -19.14 17.17 5.24
C VAL A 106 -20.12 18.34 5.34
N HIS A 107 -20.05 19.07 6.45
CA HIS A 107 -20.79 20.30 6.63
C HIS A 107 -20.29 21.37 5.65
N ARG A 108 -21.27 21.97 4.97
CA ARG A 108 -21.14 23.02 3.97
C ARG A 108 -20.69 24.32 4.64
N CYS A 109 -19.73 25.01 4.03
CA CYS A 109 -19.34 26.37 4.37
C CYS A 109 -20.51 27.35 4.27
N THR A 110 -20.60 28.27 5.23
CA THR A 110 -21.16 29.63 5.10
C THR A 110 -20.15 30.59 5.68
#